data_AF-A0A623TGP6-F1
#
_entry.id   AF-A0A623TGP6-F1
#
_cell.length_a   1.000
_cell.length_b   1.000
_cell.length_c   1.000
_cell.angle_alpha   90.00
_cell.angle_beta   90.00
_cell.angle_gamma   90.00
#
_symmetry.space_group_name_H-M   'P 1'
#
loop_
_entity.id
_entity.type
_entity.pdbx_description
1 polymer ?
#
loop_
_entity_poly.entity_id
_entity_poly.type
_entity_poly.pdbx_seq_one_letter_code
_entity_poly.pdbx_strand_id
1 'polypeptide(L)'
;MQTHHIATDKSKKYTPKFQEILNSYDLKLNGDWNKVKMPHRGRHPNEYHEYILEKMSKIDKIARGDKDKFLKEFEKLKEEIKNNPAILRKEYYKERK
;
A
#
# COMPACT_ATOMS: atom_id res chain seq x y z
N MET A 1 14.90 -12.37 -0.85
CA MET A 1 13.69 -11.50 -0.91
C MET A 1 13.31 -11.11 0.51
N GLN A 2 12.71 -9.93 0.72
CA GLN A 2 12.17 -9.54 2.03
C GLN A 2 10.65 -9.40 1.95
N THR A 3 9.97 -9.66 3.06
CA THR A 3 8.54 -9.39 3.20
C THR A 3 8.35 -7.90 3.50
N HIS A 4 7.68 -7.20 2.60
CA HIS A 4 7.37 -5.77 2.70
C HIS A 4 5.89 -5.58 3.02
N HIS A 5 5.59 -4.60 3.85
CA HIS A 5 4.22 -4.08 3.95
C HIS A 5 4.00 -3.08 2.82
N ILE A 6 2.89 -3.23 2.09
CA ILE A 6 2.51 -2.27 1.05
C ILE A 6 2.12 -0.94 1.69
N ALA A 7 1.15 -0.97 2.61
CA ALA A 7 0.80 0.13 3.49
C ALA A 7 1.60 0.01 4.81
N THR A 8 2.45 0.99 5.12
CA THR A 8 3.31 0.90 6.31
C THR A 8 2.52 1.01 7.61
N ASP A 9 2.88 0.17 8.58
CA ASP A 9 2.41 0.23 9.97
C ASP A 9 3.31 1.09 10.87
N LYS A 10 4.44 1.60 10.35
CA LYS A 10 5.50 2.26 11.13
C LYS A 10 5.62 3.77 10.92
N SER A 11 4.79 4.39 10.08
CA SER A 11 4.89 5.82 9.78
C SER A 11 3.96 6.66 10.64
N LYS A 12 4.50 7.62 11.39
CA LYS A 12 3.68 8.60 12.14
C LYS A 12 2.73 9.41 11.23
N LYS A 13 3.11 9.67 9.98
CA LYS A 13 2.31 10.47 9.02
C LYS A 13 1.25 9.64 8.30
N TYR A 14 1.56 8.39 7.93
CA TYR A 14 0.72 7.60 7.03
C TYR A 14 -0.03 6.46 7.71
N THR A 15 0.53 5.85 8.77
CA THR A 15 -0.14 4.77 9.51
C THR A 15 -1.57 5.15 9.94
N PRO A 16 -1.83 6.33 10.54
CA PRO A 16 -3.19 6.70 10.95
C PRO A 16 -4.16 6.83 9.78
N LYS A 17 -3.68 7.33 8.63
CA LYS A 17 -4.50 7.52 7.42
C LYS A 17 -4.89 6.20 6.78
N PHE A 18 -3.98 5.22 6.78
CA PHE A 18 -4.32 3.88 6.32
C PHE A 18 -5.30 3.19 7.26
N GLN A 19 -5.13 3.35 8.58
CA GLN A 19 -6.04 2.79 9.58
C GLN A 19 -7.46 3.35 9.43
N GLU A 20 -7.60 4.64 9.17
CA GLU A 20 -8.91 5.28 8.94
C GLU A 20 -9.71 4.56 7.84
N ILE A 21 -9.06 4.23 6.71
CA ILE A 21 -9.68 3.46 5.62
C ILE A 21 -10.01 2.04 6.08
N LEU A 22 -9.09 1.38 6.78
CA LEU A 22 -9.21 -0.04 7.14
C LEU A 22 -10.26 -0.33 8.23
N ASN A 23 -10.63 0.69 9.02
CA ASN A 23 -11.64 0.56 10.07
C ASN A 23 -12.98 0.04 9.52
N SER A 24 -13.37 0.43 8.31
CA SER A 24 -14.60 -0.04 7.66
C SER A 24 -14.59 -1.51 7.23
N TYR A 25 -13.43 -2.18 7.29
CA TYR A 25 -13.23 -3.53 6.77
C TYR A 25 -12.78 -4.53 7.85
N ASP A 26 -12.63 -4.08 9.10
CA ASP A 26 -12.04 -4.86 10.19
C ASP A 26 -10.70 -5.50 9.77
N LEU A 27 -9.80 -4.67 9.22
CA LEU A 27 -8.48 -5.06 8.76
C LEU A 27 -7.39 -4.35 9.57
N LYS A 28 -6.31 -5.07 9.87
CA LYS A 28 -5.12 -4.53 10.55
C LYS A 28 -3.94 -4.46 9.59
N LEU A 29 -3.12 -3.42 9.73
CA LEU A 29 -1.96 -3.17 8.86
C LEU A 29 -0.87 -4.25 8.94
N ASN A 30 -0.77 -4.95 10.07
CA ASN A 30 0.15 -6.08 10.24
C ASN A 30 -0.39 -7.41 9.66
N GLY A 31 -1.59 -7.40 9.06
CA GLY A 31 -2.21 -8.55 8.44
C GLY A 31 -1.47 -9.01 7.18
N ASP A 32 -1.59 -10.30 6.88
CA ASP A 32 -0.84 -10.91 5.77
C ASP A 32 -1.31 -10.44 4.39
N TRP A 33 -2.55 -9.99 4.27
CA TRP A 33 -3.09 -9.37 3.06
C TRP A 33 -2.24 -8.17 2.57
N ASN A 34 -1.64 -7.44 3.50
CA ASN A 34 -0.84 -6.23 3.26
C ASN A 34 0.66 -6.54 3.03
N LYS A 35 1.04 -7.82 2.95
CA LYS A 35 2.44 -8.24 2.83
C LYS A 35 2.76 -8.78 1.44
N VAL A 36 3.96 -8.50 0.96
CA VAL A 36 4.47 -9.02 -0.32
C VAL A 36 5.97 -9.32 -0.24
N LYS A 37 6.43 -10.38 -0.92
CA LYS A 37 7.87 -10.67 -1.04
C LYS A 37 8.45 -9.96 -2.26
N MET A 38 9.43 -9.09 -2.06
CA MET A 38 10.03 -8.30 -3.16
C MET A 38 11.55 -8.09 -2.99
N PRO A 39 12.32 -7.88 -4.08
CA PRO A 39 13.75 -7.59 -4.05
C PRO A 39 14.01 -6.11 -3.73
N HIS A 40 13.47 -5.61 -2.62
CA HIS A 40 13.70 -4.26 -2.11
C HIS A 40 14.25 -4.32 -0.69
N ARG A 41 15.06 -3.33 -0.31
CA ARG A 41 15.59 -3.16 1.05
C ARG A 41 15.55 -1.68 1.40
N GLY A 42 15.19 -1.38 2.64
CA GLY A 42 15.18 -0.01 3.15
C GLY A 42 13.76 0.57 3.26
N ARG A 43 13.72 1.85 3.61
CA ARG A 43 12.48 2.60 3.78
C ARG A 43 12.00 3.10 2.42
N HIS A 44 10.69 3.07 2.21
CA HIS A 44 10.08 3.69 1.04
C HIS A 44 10.09 5.23 1.17
N PRO A 45 10.16 5.94 0.05
CA PRO A 45 10.01 7.40 0.04
C PRO A 45 8.58 7.81 0.43
N ASN A 46 8.39 9.08 0.82
CA ASN A 46 7.06 9.61 1.17
C ASN A 46 6.11 9.55 -0.03
N GLU A 47 6.63 9.76 -1.23
CA GLU A 47 5.92 9.69 -2.50
C GLU A 47 5.29 8.31 -2.73
N TYR A 48 5.96 7.23 -2.29
CA TYR A 48 5.38 5.90 -2.31
C TYR A 48 4.22 5.78 -1.34
N HIS A 49 4.35 6.28 -0.12
CA HIS A 49 3.25 6.25 0.85
C HIS A 49 2.05 7.09 0.41
N GLU A 50 2.28 8.21 -0.27
CA GLU A 50 1.22 9.03 -0.87
C GLU A 50 0.51 8.28 -2.00
N TYR A 51 1.26 7.62 -2.88
CA TYR A 51 0.70 6.77 -3.93
C TYR A 51 -0.15 5.61 -3.35
N ILE A 52 0.34 4.93 -2.30
CA ILE A 52 -0.44 3.87 -1.64
C ILE A 52 -1.72 4.42 -1.01
N LEU A 53 -1.66 5.58 -0.38
CA LEU A 53 -2.84 6.22 0.22
C LEU A 53 -3.88 6.55 -0.86
N GLU A 54 -3.44 7.14 -1.98
CA GLU A 54 -4.32 7.45 -3.10
C GLU A 54 -5.00 6.18 -3.66
N LYS A 55 -4.24 5.10 -3.84
CA LYS A 55 -4.76 3.81 -4.33
C LYS A 55 -5.74 3.20 -3.32
N MET A 56 -5.41 3.18 -2.03
CA MET A 56 -6.31 2.69 -0.99
C MET A 56 -7.62 3.49 -0.94
N SER A 57 -7.57 4.82 -1.08
CA SER A 57 -8.77 5.65 -1.12
C SER A 57 -9.64 5.38 -2.35
N LYS A 58 -9.04 5.05 -3.51
CA LYS A 58 -9.81 4.62 -4.70
C LYS A 58 -10.45 3.26 -4.48
N ILE A 59 -9.72 2.31 -3.91
CA ILE A 59 -10.23 0.98 -3.56
C ILE A 59 -11.39 1.11 -2.57
N ASP A 60 -11.25 1.95 -1.55
CA ASP A 60 -12.28 2.21 -0.54
C ASP A 60 -13.60 2.70 -1.17
N LYS A 61 -13.52 3.67 -2.09
CA LYS A 61 -14.70 4.16 -2.84
C LYS A 61 -15.39 3.07 -3.67
N ILE A 62 -14.63 2.10 -4.16
CA ILE A 62 -15.13 0.95 -4.94
C ILE A 62 -15.74 -0.10 -4.00
N ALA A 63 -15.08 -0.38 -2.88
CA ALA A 63 -15.43 -1.43 -1.94
C ALA A 63 -16.60 -1.04 -1.02
N ARG A 64 -16.70 0.23 -0.61
CA ARG A 64 -17.81 0.76 0.20
C ARG A 64 -18.10 -0.06 1.46
N GLY A 65 -17.04 -0.46 2.18
CA GLY A 65 -17.14 -1.30 3.38
C GLY A 65 -17.19 -2.82 3.12
N ASP A 66 -17.28 -3.26 1.86
CA ASP A 66 -17.16 -4.68 1.51
C ASP A 66 -15.68 -5.14 1.58
N LYS A 67 -15.38 -5.95 2.59
CA LYS A 67 -14.03 -6.47 2.88
C LYS A 67 -13.47 -7.33 1.76
N ASP A 68 -14.28 -8.20 1.17
CA ASP A 68 -13.82 -9.12 0.13
C ASP A 68 -13.53 -8.36 -1.16
N LYS A 69 -14.35 -7.35 -1.47
CA LYS A 69 -14.12 -6.44 -2.60
C LYS A 69 -12.86 -5.59 -2.38
N PHE A 70 -12.66 -5.07 -1.17
CA PHE A 70 -11.43 -4.34 -0.82
C PHE A 70 -10.19 -5.20 -1.04
N LEU A 71 -10.18 -6.42 -0.47
CA LEU A 71 -9.06 -7.35 -0.60
C LEU A 71 -8.79 -7.74 -2.06
N LYS A 72 -9.84 -7.97 -2.85
CA LYS A 72 -9.72 -8.28 -4.28
C LYS A 72 -9.07 -7.15 -5.07
N GLU A 73 -9.47 -5.91 -4.85
CA GLU A 73 -8.84 -4.76 -5.53
C GLU A 73 -7.43 -4.47 -4.98
N PHE A 74 -7.18 -4.71 -3.69
CA PHE A 74 -5.86 -4.57 -3.10
C PHE A 74 -4.86 -5.61 -3.61
N GLU A 75 -5.32 -6.83 -3.93
CA GLU A 75 -4.46 -7.83 -4.60
C GLU A 75 -3.98 -7.32 -5.96
N LYS A 76 -4.84 -6.66 -6.74
CA LYS A 76 -4.43 -6.04 -8.02
C LYS A 76 -3.37 -4.97 -7.82
N LEU A 77 -3.49 -4.15 -6.76
CA LEU A 77 -2.46 -3.18 -6.38
C LEU A 77 -1.13 -3.86 -6.03
N LYS A 78 -1.15 -5.00 -5.32
CA LYS A 78 0.06 -5.79 -5.06
C LYS A 78 0.72 -6.25 -6.34
N GLU A 79 -0.05 -6.75 -7.31
CA GLU A 79 0.48 -7.15 -8.61
C GLU A 79 1.03 -5.96 -9.41
N GLU A 80 0.37 -4.80 -9.39
CA GLU A 80 0.88 -3.56 -9.99
C GLU A 80 2.27 -3.19 -9.44
N ILE A 81 2.44 -3.26 -8.12
CA ILE A 81 3.71 -2.95 -7.45
C ILE A 81 4.77 -4.01 -7.74
N LYS A 82 4.39 -5.31 -7.74
CA LYS A 82 5.31 -6.41 -8.10
C LYS A 82 5.85 -6.27 -9.52
N ASN A 83 4.99 -5.88 -10.46
CA ASN A 83 5.34 -5.71 -11.86
C ASN A 83 6.14 -4.42 -12.12
N ASN A 84 6.13 -3.47 -11.17
CA ASN A 84 6.89 -2.23 -11.25
C ASN A 84 7.63 -1.91 -9.93
N PRO A 85 8.68 -2.70 -9.58
CA PRO A 85 9.39 -2.52 -8.31
C PRO A 85 10.17 -1.21 -8.20
N ALA A 86 10.35 -0.48 -9.32
CA ALA A 86 10.99 0.83 -9.32
C ALA A 86 10.23 1.86 -8.48
N ILE A 87 8.90 1.73 -8.35
CA ILE A 87 8.04 2.60 -7.54
C ILE A 87 8.43 2.62 -6.05
N LEU A 88 9.15 1.60 -5.58
CA LEU A 88 9.62 1.54 -4.18
C LEU A 88 10.81 2.46 -3.93
N ARG A 89 11.44 3.00 -4.98
CA ARG A 89 12.68 3.78 -4.93
C ARG A 89 12.39 5.25 -5.19
N LYS A 90 13.21 6.13 -4.61
CA LYS A 90 13.04 7.59 -4.74
C LYS A 90 13.26 8.07 -6.17
N GLU A 91 14.17 7.41 -6.90
CA GLU A 91 14.58 7.73 -8.26
C GLU A 91 13.38 7.76 -9.22
N TYR A 92 12.47 6.79 -9.10
CA TYR A 92 11.26 6.69 -9.90
C TYR A 92 10.39 7.96 -9.88
N TYR A 93 10.39 8.69 -8.76
CA TYR A 93 9.61 9.91 -8.60
C TYR A 93 10.38 11.17 -9.01
N LYS A 94 11.70 11.13 -9.07
CA LYS A 94 12.52 12.26 -9.52
C LYS A 94 12.40 12.49 -11.02
N GLU A 95 12.31 11.41 -11.80
CA GLU A 95 12.26 11.44 -13.27
C GLU A 95 10.89 11.87 -13.83
N ARG A 96 9.92 12.18 -12.97
CA ARG A 96 8.53 12.52 -13.33
C ARG A 96 8.07 13.88 -12.82
N LYS A 97 9.00 14.70 -12.36
CA LYS A 97 8.81 16.12 -12.06
C LYS A 97 9.39 16.93 -13.20
#